data_AF-A0A920BZS4-F1
#
_entry.id   AF-A0A920BZS4-F1
#
_cell.length_a   1.000
_cell.length_b   1.000
_cell.length_c   1.000
_cell.angle_alpha   90.00
_cell.angle_beta   90.00
_cell.angle_gamma   90.00
#
_symmetry.space_group_name_H-M   'P 1'
#
loop_
_entity.id
_entity.type
_entity.pdbx_description
1 polymer ?
#
loop_
_entity_poly.entity_id
_entity_poly.type
_entity_poly.pdbx_seq_one_letter_code
_entity_poly.pdbx_strand_id
1 'polypeptide(L)' 'MTTAKTGMYGMWSKKSQRFIFGIQEPSKTKAKKALQKEIGNFSYYFFWPKEIKEGHEQFLRKGLGAKLKNK' A
#
# COMPACT_ATOMS: atom_id res chain seq x y z
N MET A 1 -22.79 4.65 13.50
CA MET A 1 -22.25 3.90 12.35
C MET A 1 -20.74 3.92 12.45
N THR A 2 -20.10 2.82 12.83
CA THR A 2 -18.64 2.71 12.86
C THR A 2 -18.15 2.60 11.42
N THR A 3 -17.84 3.74 10.81
CA THR A 3 -17.03 3.79 9.59
C THR A 3 -15.74 3.07 9.92
N ALA A 4 -15.60 1.82 9.48
CA ALA A 4 -14.33 1.12 9.55
C ALA A 4 -13.34 2.02 8.80
N LYS A 5 -12.47 2.73 9.52
CA LYS A 5 -11.45 3.59 8.93
C LYS A 5 -10.55 2.69 8.09
N THR A 6 -10.86 2.58 6.80
CA THR A 6 -10.04 1.85 5.86
C THR A 6 -8.78 2.65 5.62
N GLY A 7 -7.65 2.13 6.11
CA GLY A 7 -6.34 2.72 5.90
C GLY A 7 -5.85 2.39 4.49
N MET A 8 -5.13 3.32 3.88
CA MET A 8 -4.38 3.03 2.68
C MET A 8 -3.04 2.41 3.08
N TYR A 9 -2.74 1.23 2.55
CA TYR A 9 -1.50 0.52 2.81
C TYR A 9 -0.78 0.29 1.51
N GLY A 10 0.54 0.42 1.51
CA GLY A 10 1.35 0.16 0.35
C GLY A 10 2.55 -0.69 0.66
N MET A 11 3.12 -1.24 -0.39
CA MET A 11 4.40 -1.93 -0.32
C MET A 11 5.52 -0.90 -0.48
N TRP A 12 6.25 -0.64 0.60
CA TRP A 12 7.40 0.24 0.59
C TRP A 12 8.65 -0.50 0.13
N SER A 13 9.30 -0.02 -0.92
CA SER A 13 10.63 -0.49 -1.31
C SER A 13 11.70 0.28 -0.55
N LYS A 14 12.53 -0.42 0.23
CA LYS A 14 13.67 0.22 0.91
C LYS A 14 14.72 0.73 -0.08
N LYS A 15 14.95 0.00 -1.18
CA LYS A 15 15.93 0.36 -2.20
C LYS A 15 15.56 1.65 -2.92
N SER A 16 14.29 1.79 -3.31
CA SER A 16 13.81 2.95 -4.06
C SER A 16 13.24 4.05 -3.18
N GLN A 17 13.15 3.83 -1.86
CA GLN A 17 12.51 4.71 -0.88
C GLN A 17 11.15 5.25 -1.34
N ARG A 18 10.34 4.36 -1.93
CA ARG A 18 9.04 4.70 -2.53
C ARG A 18 8.06 3.55 -2.39
N PHE A 19 6.78 3.86 -2.49
CA PHE A 19 5.73 2.86 -2.59
C PHE A 19 5.67 2.32 -4.03
N ILE A 20 5.76 1.00 -4.15
CA ILE A 20 5.63 0.30 -5.45
C ILE A 20 4.20 -0.14 -5.73
N PHE A 21 3.38 -0.29 -4.68
CA PHE A 21 2.00 -0.75 -4.77
C PHE A 21 1.19 -0.18 -3.60
N GLY A 22 -0.12 0.04 -3.78
CA GLY A 22 -1.04 0.55 -2.76
C GLY A 22 -2.39 -0.17 -2.84
N ILE A 23 -2.98 -0.48 -1.69
CA ILE A 23 -4.30 -1.10 -1.53
C ILE A 23 -5.05 -0.43 -0.37
N GLN A 24 -6.36 -0.34 -0.47
CA GLN A 24 -7.21 0.13 0.61
C GLN A 24 -7.79 -1.06 1.36
N GLU A 25 -7.46 -1.19 2.64
CA GLU A 25 -7.90 -2.30 3.48
C GLU A 25 -8.28 -1.80 4.88
N PRO A 26 -9.19 -2.47 5.59
CA PRO A 26 -9.62 -2.04 6.93
C PRO A 26 -8.56 -2.28 8.00
N SER A 27 -7.51 -3.06 7.72
CA SER A 27 -6.41 -3.28 8.66
C SER A 27 -5.11 -3.67 7.96
N LYS A 28 -3.98 -3.39 8.62
CA LYS A 28 -2.63 -3.77 8.17
C LYS A 28 -2.50 -5.28 7.93
N THR A 29 -3.17 -6.11 8.72
CA THR A 29 -3.12 -7.56 8.58
C THR A 29 -3.80 -8.02 7.28
N LYS A 30 -4.96 -7.44 6.93
CA LYS A 30 -5.62 -7.73 5.66
C LYS A 30 -4.81 -7.18 4.48
N ALA A 31 -4.31 -5.95 4.59
CA ALA A 31 -3.39 -5.37 3.60
C ALA A 31 -2.18 -6.25 3.34
N LYS A 32 -1.52 -6.77 4.38
CA LYS A 32 -0.39 -7.68 4.24
C LYS A 32 -0.76 -8.93 3.44
N LYS A 33 -1.90 -9.57 3.76
CA LYS A 33 -2.37 -10.77 3.05
C LYS A 33 -2.72 -10.46 1.59
N ALA A 34 -3.41 -9.34 1.34
CA ALA A 34 -3.76 -8.92 -0.01
C ALA A 34 -2.52 -8.58 -0.84
N LEU A 35 -1.58 -7.81 -0.28
CA LEU A 35 -0.29 -7.49 -0.91
C LEU A 35 0.54 -8.75 -1.21
N GLN A 36 0.57 -9.72 -0.30
CA GLN A 36 1.24 -11.01 -0.55
C GLN A 36 0.54 -11.83 -1.64
N LYS A 37 -0.79 -11.80 -1.70
CA LYS A 37 -1.55 -12.52 -2.73
C LYS A 37 -1.35 -11.89 -4.11
N GLU A 38 -1.31 -10.57 -4.19
CA GLU A 38 -1.27 -9.82 -5.46
C GLU A 38 0.16 -9.71 -6.02
N ILE A 39 1.15 -9.48 -5.17
CA ILE A 39 2.57 -9.33 -5.57
C ILE A 39 3.32 -10.68 -5.53
N GLY A 40 2.79 -11.67 -4.80
CA GLY A 40 3.46 -12.95 -4.56
C GLY A 40 4.44 -12.91 -3.39
N ASN A 41 5.36 -13.88 -3.36
CA ASN A 41 6.36 -13.96 -2.29
C ASN A 41 7.41 -12.85 -2.47
N PHE A 42 7.39 -11.84 -1.59
CA PHE A 42 8.36 -10.76 -1.58
C PHE A 42 9.27 -10.87 -0.35
N SER A 43 10.53 -10.47 -0.49
CA SER A 43 11.46 -10.43 0.63
C SER A 43 11.20 -9.22 1.52
N TYR A 44 10.88 -9.49 2.80
CA TYR A 44 10.74 -8.46 3.85
C TYR A 44 12.00 -7.62 4.06
N TYR A 45 13.16 -8.10 3.60
CA TYR A 45 14.40 -7.36 3.63
C TYR A 45 14.31 -6.09 2.74
N PHE A 46 13.73 -6.23 1.55
CA PHE A 46 13.64 -5.18 0.54
C PHE A 46 12.28 -4.48 0.49
N PHE A 47 11.20 -5.18 0.83
CA PHE A 47 9.82 -4.71 0.69
C PHE A 47 9.05 -4.83 2.01
N TRP A 48 8.38 -3.76 2.42
CA TRP A 48 7.64 -3.75 3.69
C TRP A 48 6.23 -3.16 3.54
N PRO A 49 5.16 -3.87 3.99
CA PRO A 49 3.81 -3.29 4.07
C PRO A 49 3.75 -2.12 5.06
N LYS A 50 3.56 -0.90 4.56
CA LYS A 50 3.52 0.32 5.36
C LYS A 50 2.25 1.09 5.06
N GLU A 51 1.70 1.74 6.08
CA GLU A 51 0.57 2.64 5.89
C GLU A 51 1.00 3.86 5.05
N ILE A 52 0.18 4.19 4.06
CA ILE A 52 0.27 5.41 3.27
C ILE A 52 -0.55 6.46 4.02
N LYS A 53 0.15 7.47 4.53
CA LYS A 53 -0.45 8.60 5.26
C LYS A 53 -0.44 9.85 4.38
N GLU A 54 -1.24 10.84 4.75
CA GLU A 54 -1.17 12.18 4.16
C GLU A 54 0.29 12.68 4.16
N GLY A 55 0.78 13.18 3.02
CA GLY A 55 2.19 13.54 2.81
C GLY A 55 3.08 12.43 2.23
N HIS A 56 2.62 11.16 2.19
CA HIS A 56 3.31 10.10 1.44
C HIS A 56 2.99 10.10 -0.06
N GLU A 57 2.12 10.99 -0.52
CA GLU A 57 1.63 11.08 -1.90
C GLU A 57 2.77 11.24 -2.91
N GLN A 58 3.79 12.03 -2.56
CA GLN A 58 5.00 12.23 -3.36
C GLN A 58 5.84 10.95 -3.56
N PHE A 59 5.67 9.96 -2.68
CA PHE A 59 6.35 8.66 -2.75
C PHE A 59 5.50 7.59 -3.45
N LEU A 60 4.26 7.90 -3.83
CA LEU A 60 3.48 7.10 -4.76
C LEU A 60 4.05 7.36 -6.15
N ARG A 61 4.66 6.35 -6.77
CA ARG A 61 5.07 6.46 -8.17
C ARG A 61 3.79 6.77 -8.97
N LYS A 62 3.80 7.84 -9.79
CA LYS A 62 2.67 8.32 -10.64
C LYS A 62 1.91 7.23 -11.43
N GLY A 63 2.39 5.99 -11.48
CA GLY A 63 1.80 4.86 -12.19
C GLY A 63 0.77 4.01 -11.44
N LEU A 64 0.59 4.12 -10.11
CA LEU A 64 -0.30 3.18 -9.38
C LEU A 64 -1.10 3.79 -8.21
N GLY A 65 -1.48 5.06 -8.36
CA GLY A 65 -2.58 5.69 -7.61
C GLY A 65 -3.67 6.27 -8.51
N ALA A 66 -3.49 6.26 -9.85
CA ALA A 66 -4.43 6.86 -10.79
C ALA A 66 -5.74 6.10 -10.96
N LYS A 67 -5.83 4.84 -10.49
CA LYS A 67 -7.08 4.05 -10.45
C LYS A 67 -7.88 4.18 -9.14
N LEU A 68 -7.58 5.18 -8.30
CA LEU A 68 -8.45 5.56 -7.17
C LEU A 68 -9.53 6.58 -7.55
N LYS A 69 -9.57 7.01 -8.81
CA LYS A 69 -10.70 7.75 -9.38
C LYS A 69 -11.30 6.90 -10.50
N ASN A 70 -12.33 6.14 -10.17
CA ASN A 70 -13.43 5.69 -11.04
C ASN A 70 -14.09 4.47 -10.37
N LYS A 71 -14.81 4.74 -9.28
CA LYS A 71 -16.05 4.02 -8.99
C LYS A 71 -17.15 5.05 -8.85
#